data_AF-A0A9E7I598-F1
#
_entry.id   AF-A0A9E7I598-F1
#
_cell.length_a   1.000
_cell.length_b   1.000
_cell.length_c   1.000
_cell.angle_alpha   90.00
_cell.angle_beta   90.00
_cell.angle_gamma   90.00
#
_symmetry.space_group_name_H-M   'P 1'
#
loop_
_entity.id
_entity.type
_entity.pdbx_description
1 polymer ?
#
loop_
_entity_poly.entity_id
_entity_poly.type
_entity_poly.pdbx_seq_one_letter_code
_entity_poly.pdbx_strand_id
1 'polypeptide(L)'
;MTILVEQPKTGVADEAKGNGGFVVPGTNSFGNTFRDYDAESERQKTVEEFYRMNHIHQTHDFVKRMREKYGKLDRVEMSIWECIELLNEFVDESDPDLDEPQIEHLLQTAEAIRKDYPNEDWLHLTGLIHDLGKVLLHPSFGELPQWAVVGDTFPVGCAFDECNVHHKHFKENPDCHNPKFNTKFGVYSEGCGLNNVLMSWGHDDYMYLVAKENKTTLPSAGLFIIRYHSFYPLHKHGAYQYLMNEEDRENLKWLHIFNKYDLYSKSKVRVDVDKVKPYYMSLIEKKLQLFCKKSTKPTEEKRREKLVHAAYLKRSLMATLQAHNLFFSSSSSSSSMSSYRKLRAGLHVPSANLRTKGVSLPKIPQMISLQRDGLSLREDNAATGCTQPRPMAPSNDEHLVSKVYAILGAIADRAEMHNIIGAQRNDWNHLLTGSINAITLTASLMAGISSIPAGEVAAPHFLAFKLSSVILFAAATGMMLITSKIQPSQLSMCMHHMDTYTLSKCFGCRHSHYE
;
A
#
# COMPACT_ATOMS: atom_id res chain seq x y z
N MET A 1 37.65 -35.21 30.83
CA MET A 1 36.66 -36.24 30.44
C MET A 1 35.45 -35.48 29.94
N THR A 2 35.28 -35.39 28.63
CA THR A 2 34.45 -34.36 27.99
C THR A 2 33.15 -34.98 27.53
N ILE A 3 32.02 -34.56 28.10
CA ILE A 3 30.70 -35.03 27.67
C ILE A 3 30.19 -34.05 26.61
N LEU A 4 30.34 -34.45 25.34
CA LEU A 4 29.63 -33.83 24.23
C LEU A 4 28.17 -34.25 24.33
N VAL A 5 27.27 -33.29 24.51
CA VAL A 5 25.83 -33.50 24.36
C VAL A 5 25.49 -33.24 22.90
N GLU A 6 25.15 -34.29 22.15
CA GLU A 6 24.69 -34.13 20.77
C GLU A 6 23.36 -33.36 20.75
N GLN A 7 23.26 -32.35 19.88
CA GLN A 7 21.97 -31.74 19.56
C GLN A 7 21.09 -32.76 18.82
N PRO A 8 19.79 -32.86 19.15
CA PRO A 8 18.89 -33.72 18.38
C PRO A 8 18.78 -33.18 16.96
N LYS A 9 19.21 -33.98 15.98
CA LYS A 9 19.03 -33.65 14.56
C LYS A 9 17.54 -33.58 14.25
N THR A 10 17.02 -32.38 14.07
CA THR A 10 15.64 -32.12 13.59
C THR A 10 15.53 -32.49 12.11
N GLY A 11 15.61 -33.79 11.83
CA GLY A 11 15.33 -34.36 10.52
C GLY A 11 13.84 -34.27 10.23
N VAL A 12 13.39 -33.10 9.78
CA VAL A 12 12.13 -32.99 9.03
C VAL A 12 12.35 -33.72 7.71
N ALA A 13 12.04 -35.02 7.71
CA ALA A 13 12.04 -35.80 6.49
C ALA A 13 10.81 -35.40 5.66
N ASP A 14 11.03 -35.12 4.37
CA ASP A 14 9.95 -34.83 3.41
C ASP A 14 9.09 -36.09 3.16
N GLU A 15 8.16 -36.38 4.06
CA GLU A 15 6.98 -37.16 3.71
C GLU A 15 6.04 -36.31 2.84
N ALA A 16 6.41 -36.17 1.57
CA ALA A 16 5.56 -35.65 0.50
C ALA A 16 4.39 -36.60 0.20
N LYS A 17 3.51 -36.82 1.19
CA LYS A 17 2.23 -37.51 1.03
C LYS A 17 1.28 -36.60 0.28
N GLY A 18 0.90 -37.02 -0.94
CA GLY A 18 0.06 -36.26 -1.86
C GLY A 18 -1.39 -36.05 -1.38
N ASN A 19 -1.56 -35.20 -0.38
CA ASN A 19 -2.82 -34.59 0.00
C ASN A 19 -2.70 -33.08 -0.25
N GLY A 20 -3.71 -32.46 -0.87
CA GLY A 20 -3.56 -31.21 -1.64
C GLY A 20 -3.37 -29.89 -0.86
N GLY A 21 -2.68 -29.89 0.28
CA GLY A 21 -2.50 -28.76 1.19
C GLY A 21 -1.58 -27.63 0.69
N PHE A 22 -1.10 -26.79 1.60
CA PHE A 22 -0.22 -25.65 1.33
C PHE A 22 1.25 -26.08 1.25
N VAL A 23 1.82 -25.97 0.05
CA VAL A 23 3.23 -26.19 -0.27
C VAL A 23 4.01 -24.90 -0.04
N VAL A 24 5.10 -24.97 0.72
CA VAL A 24 5.99 -23.82 0.97
C VAL A 24 6.79 -23.51 -0.31
N PRO A 25 6.76 -22.28 -0.85
CA PRO A 25 7.62 -21.87 -1.95
C PRO A 25 9.09 -21.78 -1.52
N GLY A 26 10.01 -22.11 -2.42
CA GLY A 26 11.46 -22.10 -2.14
C GLY A 26 12.10 -20.70 -2.07
N THR A 27 11.38 -19.66 -2.52
CA THR A 27 11.83 -18.26 -2.57
C THR A 27 10.66 -17.31 -2.33
N ASN A 28 10.95 -16.10 -1.84
CA ASN A 28 9.97 -15.04 -1.62
C ASN A 28 9.49 -14.38 -2.93
N SER A 29 8.61 -13.37 -2.82
CA SER A 29 8.04 -12.62 -3.95
C SER A 29 9.07 -11.90 -4.85
N PHE A 30 10.30 -11.73 -4.36
CA PHE A 30 11.42 -11.11 -5.08
C PHE A 30 12.41 -12.14 -5.66
N GLY A 31 12.23 -13.44 -5.38
CA GLY A 31 13.13 -14.52 -5.82
C GLY A 31 14.29 -14.82 -4.85
N ASN A 32 14.31 -14.18 -3.68
CA ASN A 32 15.34 -14.38 -2.65
C ASN A 32 14.91 -15.44 -1.62
N THR A 33 15.84 -15.82 -0.75
CA THR A 33 15.54 -16.54 0.49
C THR A 33 14.67 -15.71 1.44
N PHE A 34 13.62 -16.31 2.01
CA PHE A 34 12.71 -15.63 2.94
C PHE A 34 13.45 -15.10 4.18
N ARG A 35 13.16 -13.85 4.56
CA ARG A 35 13.77 -13.15 5.70
C ARG A 35 15.31 -13.15 5.69
N ASP A 36 15.88 -12.91 4.52
CA ASP A 36 17.30 -12.65 4.33
C ASP A 36 17.59 -11.15 4.51
N TYR A 37 18.22 -10.80 5.63
CA TYR A 37 18.60 -9.42 5.98
C TYR A 37 20.00 -9.04 5.51
N ASP A 38 20.81 -10.02 5.10
CA ASP A 38 22.21 -9.80 4.68
C ASP A 38 22.33 -9.75 3.14
N ALA A 39 21.33 -10.23 2.40
CA ALA A 39 21.23 -10.11 0.94
C ALA A 39 21.23 -8.65 0.44
N GLU A 40 22.14 -8.33 -0.48
CA GLU A 40 22.20 -7.04 -1.18
C GLU A 40 20.88 -6.77 -1.92
N SER A 41 20.09 -5.83 -1.41
CA SER A 41 18.80 -5.43 -1.97
C SER A 41 18.52 -3.95 -1.70
N GLU A 42 17.69 -3.31 -2.54
CA GLU A 42 17.33 -1.90 -2.36
C GLU A 42 16.62 -1.63 -1.02
N ARG A 43 15.85 -2.61 -0.50
CA ARG A 43 15.22 -2.55 0.83
C ARG A 43 16.20 -2.69 2.00
N GLN A 44 17.38 -3.30 1.82
CA GLN A 44 18.28 -3.67 2.93
C GLN A 44 18.63 -2.50 3.86
N LYS A 45 18.97 -1.33 3.29
CA LYS A 45 19.34 -0.13 4.07
C LYS A 45 18.16 0.46 4.84
N THR A 46 16.96 0.37 4.27
CA THR A 46 15.71 0.80 4.93
C THR A 46 15.41 -0.10 6.11
N VAL A 47 15.51 -1.42 5.92
CA VAL A 47 15.28 -2.42 6.97
C VAL A 47 16.34 -2.33 8.09
N GLU A 48 17.61 -2.10 7.76
CA GLU A 48 18.67 -1.90 8.76
C GLU A 48 18.44 -0.63 9.60
N GLU A 49 18.14 0.52 8.96
CA GLU A 49 17.86 1.78 9.66
C GLU A 49 16.57 1.71 10.48
N PHE A 50 15.54 1.04 9.95
CA PHE A 50 14.31 0.72 10.67
C PHE A 50 14.61 -0.03 11.98
N TYR A 51 15.38 -1.11 11.91
CA TYR A 51 15.71 -1.92 13.08
C TYR A 51 16.66 -1.20 14.02
N ARG A 52 17.58 -0.38 13.52
CA ARG A 52 18.40 0.51 14.35
C ARG A 52 17.52 1.45 15.17
N MET A 53 16.56 2.13 14.55
CA MET A 53 15.64 3.05 15.24
C MET A 53 14.72 2.31 16.23
N ASN A 54 14.23 1.12 15.87
CA ASN A 54 13.49 0.24 16.79
C ASN A 54 14.33 -0.08 18.04
N HIS A 55 15.50 -0.69 17.86
CA HIS A 55 16.34 -1.18 18.96
C HIS A 55 16.86 -0.08 19.88
N ILE A 56 17.01 1.16 19.40
CA ILE A 56 17.41 2.31 20.23
C ILE A 56 16.27 2.84 21.09
N HIS A 57 15.05 2.89 20.55
CA HIS A 57 13.94 3.62 21.17
C HIS A 57 12.92 2.74 21.91
N GLN A 58 12.85 1.44 21.60
CA GLN A 58 12.08 0.45 22.35
C GLN A 58 12.73 0.20 23.73
N THR A 59 12.40 1.07 24.67
CA THR A 59 12.80 1.03 26.08
C THR A 59 11.64 0.57 26.95
N HIS A 60 11.94 -0.02 28.11
CA HIS A 60 10.94 -0.42 29.12
C HIS A 60 9.96 0.71 29.43
N ASP A 61 10.48 1.93 29.61
CA ASP A 61 9.66 3.10 29.93
C ASP A 61 8.89 3.65 28.71
N PHE A 62 9.40 3.48 27.48
CA PHE A 62 8.62 3.76 26.27
C PHE A 62 7.43 2.81 26.16
N VAL A 63 7.68 1.50 26.17
CA VAL A 63 6.65 0.45 26.09
C VAL A 63 5.57 0.64 27.14
N LYS A 64 5.97 0.90 28.39
CA LYS A 64 5.03 1.13 29.50
C LYS A 64 4.11 2.33 29.24
N ARG A 65 4.63 3.46 28.77
CA ARG A 65 3.82 4.63 28.39
C ARG A 65 2.91 4.35 27.19
N MET A 66 3.38 3.58 26.21
CA MET A 66 2.60 3.23 25.03
C MET A 66 1.43 2.31 25.39
N ARG A 67 1.67 1.27 26.20
CA ARG A 67 0.64 0.37 26.71
C ARG A 67 -0.41 1.11 27.56
N GLU A 68 0.00 2.08 28.38
CA GLU A 68 -0.92 2.95 29.13
C GLU A 68 -1.72 3.91 28.23
N LYS A 69 -1.08 4.48 27.19
CA LYS A 69 -1.71 5.41 26.23
C LYS A 69 -2.73 4.71 25.33
N TYR A 70 -2.43 3.50 24.87
CA TYR A 70 -3.21 2.78 23.86
C TYR A 70 -4.16 1.73 24.45
N GLY A 71 -3.86 1.17 25.63
CA GLY A 71 -4.76 0.23 26.34
C GLY A 71 -6.11 0.83 26.78
N LYS A 72 -6.32 2.14 26.56
CA LYS A 72 -7.62 2.82 26.75
C LYS A 72 -8.60 2.57 25.60
N LEU A 73 -8.09 2.25 24.41
CA LEU A 73 -8.86 2.00 23.18
C LEU A 73 -9.86 3.13 22.84
N ASP A 74 -9.51 4.37 23.17
CA ASP A 74 -10.37 5.57 23.13
C ASP A 74 -10.25 6.37 21.83
N ARG A 75 -9.75 5.76 20.74
CA ARG A 75 -9.36 6.46 19.50
C ARG A 75 -10.42 6.47 18.42
N VAL A 76 -10.86 5.29 17.96
CA VAL A 76 -11.82 5.13 16.85
C VAL A 76 -12.70 3.91 17.09
N GLU A 77 -14.00 4.04 16.86
CA GLU A 77 -14.94 2.92 16.76
C GLU A 77 -15.15 2.60 15.27
N MET A 78 -14.72 1.42 14.83
CA MET A 78 -14.88 0.92 13.45
C MET A 78 -15.00 -0.60 13.44
N SER A 79 -15.59 -1.18 12.38
CA SER A 79 -15.61 -2.64 12.22
C SER A 79 -14.26 -3.20 11.75
N ILE A 80 -14.05 -4.50 11.98
CA ILE A 80 -12.87 -5.23 11.51
C ILE A 80 -12.68 -5.11 9.99
N TRP A 81 -13.76 -5.05 9.21
CA TRP A 81 -13.63 -4.93 7.76
C TRP A 81 -13.25 -3.51 7.30
N GLU A 82 -13.76 -2.47 7.97
CA GLU A 82 -13.29 -1.09 7.75
C GLU A 82 -11.81 -0.93 8.16
N CYS A 83 -11.36 -1.66 9.18
CA CYS A 83 -9.96 -1.75 9.60
C CYS A 83 -9.06 -2.44 8.54
N ILE A 84 -9.53 -3.55 7.96
CA ILE A 84 -8.85 -4.24 6.83
C ILE A 84 -8.73 -3.30 5.61
N GLU A 85 -9.82 -2.60 5.25
CA GLU A 85 -9.84 -1.69 4.09
C GLU A 85 -8.94 -0.45 4.32
N LEU A 86 -8.78 0.01 5.56
CA LEU A 86 -7.89 1.13 5.91
C LEU A 86 -6.39 0.78 5.77
N LEU A 87 -6.00 -0.48 6.03
CA LEU A 87 -4.60 -0.90 5.92
C LEU A 87 -4.07 -0.98 4.48
N ASN A 88 -4.97 -0.92 3.49
CA ASN A 88 -4.61 -0.88 2.08
C ASN A 88 -3.86 0.41 1.68
N GLU A 89 -3.77 1.41 2.57
CA GLU A 89 -3.01 2.66 2.37
C GLU A 89 -1.53 2.57 2.78
N PHE A 90 -1.10 1.47 3.43
CA PHE A 90 0.23 1.34 4.04
C PHE A 90 1.04 0.16 3.48
N VAL A 91 2.36 0.34 3.41
CA VAL A 91 3.35 -0.69 3.06
C VAL A 91 4.31 -0.85 4.23
N ASP A 92 4.61 -2.09 4.60
CA ASP A 92 5.50 -2.42 5.71
C ASP A 92 6.97 -2.18 5.32
N GLU A 93 7.68 -1.34 6.08
CA GLU A 93 9.11 -1.02 5.87
C GLU A 93 10.06 -2.05 6.52
N SER A 94 9.55 -2.95 7.39
CA SER A 94 10.35 -3.95 8.11
C SER A 94 10.44 -5.30 7.38
N ASP A 95 9.55 -5.54 6.42
CA ASP A 95 9.43 -6.79 5.69
C ASP A 95 10.39 -6.84 4.47
N PRO A 96 11.33 -7.79 4.39
CA PRO A 96 12.16 -7.99 3.19
C PRO A 96 11.44 -8.81 2.10
N ASP A 97 10.24 -9.37 2.36
CA ASP A 97 9.59 -10.37 1.51
C ASP A 97 8.36 -9.86 0.73
N LEU A 98 7.89 -8.61 0.96
CA LEU A 98 6.63 -8.08 0.42
C LEU A 98 6.67 -6.59 -0.01
N ASP A 99 5.95 -6.27 -1.10
CA ASP A 99 5.61 -4.90 -1.58
C ASP A 99 4.09 -4.76 -1.92
N GLU A 100 3.28 -5.80 -1.69
CA GLU A 100 1.83 -5.83 -1.98
C GLU A 100 0.98 -5.16 -0.88
N PRO A 101 -0.27 -4.75 -1.16
CA PRO A 101 -1.15 -4.14 -0.15
C PRO A 101 -1.54 -5.12 0.96
N GLN A 102 -1.58 -4.64 2.20
CA GLN A 102 -1.81 -5.44 3.42
C GLN A 102 -3.07 -6.34 3.40
N ILE A 103 -4.13 -5.95 2.68
CA ILE A 103 -5.34 -6.78 2.55
C ILE A 103 -5.06 -8.14 1.88
N GLU A 104 -4.12 -8.19 0.92
CA GLU A 104 -3.74 -9.43 0.26
C GLU A 104 -2.99 -10.36 1.22
N HIS A 105 -2.04 -9.85 2.02
CA HIS A 105 -1.32 -10.63 3.04
C HIS A 105 -2.26 -11.28 4.05
N LEU A 106 -3.22 -10.52 4.58
CA LEU A 106 -4.23 -11.02 5.52
C LEU A 106 -5.09 -12.13 4.91
N LEU A 107 -5.51 -11.98 3.66
CA LEU A 107 -6.35 -12.96 2.97
C LEU A 107 -5.57 -14.19 2.47
N GLN A 108 -4.32 -14.02 2.02
CA GLN A 108 -3.41 -15.10 1.66
C GLN A 108 -3.12 -15.98 2.89
N THR A 109 -2.78 -15.36 4.03
CA THR A 109 -2.57 -16.06 5.30
C THR A 109 -3.82 -16.82 5.72
N ALA A 110 -4.99 -16.15 5.73
CA ALA A 110 -6.24 -16.75 6.17
C ALA A 110 -6.72 -17.90 5.25
N GLU A 111 -6.69 -17.74 3.93
CA GLU A 111 -7.09 -18.80 2.98
C GLU A 111 -6.08 -19.96 2.94
N ALA A 112 -4.78 -19.71 3.11
CA ALA A 112 -3.78 -20.77 3.17
C ALA A 112 -3.93 -21.63 4.44
N ILE A 113 -4.23 -21.02 5.60
CA ILE A 113 -4.62 -21.76 6.81
C ILE A 113 -5.90 -22.55 6.55
N ARG A 114 -6.95 -21.91 6.00
CA ARG A 114 -8.26 -22.51 5.73
C ARG A 114 -8.20 -23.72 4.80
N LYS A 115 -7.22 -23.76 3.90
CA LYS A 115 -6.95 -24.89 3.01
C LYS A 115 -6.46 -26.13 3.76
N ASP A 116 -5.59 -25.95 4.75
CA ASP A 116 -4.96 -27.04 5.52
C ASP A 116 -5.77 -27.44 6.76
N TYR A 117 -6.44 -26.49 7.41
CA TYR A 117 -7.17 -26.68 8.68
C TYR A 117 -8.66 -26.33 8.59
N PRO A 118 -9.44 -26.80 7.58
CA PRO A 118 -10.77 -26.28 7.25
C PRO A 118 -11.85 -26.29 8.37
N ASN A 119 -11.60 -26.97 9.49
CA ASN A 119 -12.47 -27.00 10.67
C ASN A 119 -12.12 -25.93 11.72
N GLU A 120 -10.91 -25.37 11.71
CA GLU A 120 -10.38 -24.47 12.74
C GLU A 120 -10.77 -23.01 12.49
N ASP A 121 -12.08 -22.73 12.56
CA ASP A 121 -12.68 -21.43 12.20
C ASP A 121 -12.11 -20.21 12.96
N TRP A 122 -11.51 -20.43 14.13
CA TRP A 122 -10.81 -19.43 14.92
C TRP A 122 -9.41 -19.12 14.37
N LEU A 123 -8.72 -20.10 13.79
CA LEU A 123 -7.37 -19.95 13.24
C LEU A 123 -7.43 -19.21 11.89
N HIS A 124 -8.48 -19.45 11.09
CA HIS A 124 -8.74 -18.66 9.87
C HIS A 124 -8.95 -17.18 10.20
N LEU A 125 -9.76 -16.89 11.24
CA LEU A 125 -9.97 -15.54 11.72
C LEU A 125 -8.71 -14.93 12.34
N THR A 126 -7.89 -15.73 13.03
CA THR A 126 -6.58 -15.32 13.54
C THR A 126 -5.66 -14.88 12.39
N GLY A 127 -5.63 -15.63 11.29
CA GLY A 127 -4.97 -15.25 10.04
C GLY A 127 -5.49 -13.95 9.45
N LEU A 128 -6.80 -13.70 9.46
CA LEU A 128 -7.37 -12.45 8.98
C LEU A 128 -7.04 -11.23 9.86
N ILE A 129 -6.80 -11.42 11.17
CA ILE A 129 -6.74 -10.30 12.12
C ILE A 129 -5.38 -10.03 12.78
N HIS A 130 -4.36 -10.89 12.61
CA HIS A 130 -3.05 -10.74 13.26
C HIS A 130 -2.45 -9.34 13.05
N ASP A 131 -2.38 -8.92 11.78
CA ASP A 131 -1.71 -7.70 11.35
C ASP A 131 -2.53 -6.42 11.57
N LEU A 132 -3.76 -6.53 12.08
CA LEU A 132 -4.65 -5.37 12.22
C LEU A 132 -4.19 -4.34 13.26
N GLY A 133 -3.20 -4.69 14.08
CA GLY A 133 -2.54 -3.71 14.94
C GLY A 133 -1.75 -2.63 14.17
N LYS A 134 -1.47 -2.85 12.87
CA LYS A 134 -0.72 -1.91 12.02
C LYS A 134 -1.47 -0.59 11.75
N VAL A 135 -2.76 -0.49 12.09
CA VAL A 135 -3.51 0.79 11.99
C VAL A 135 -2.96 1.90 12.87
N LEU A 136 -2.06 1.60 13.81
CA LEU A 136 -1.28 2.58 14.57
C LEU A 136 -0.48 3.57 13.69
N LEU A 137 -0.16 3.19 12.44
CA LEU A 137 0.43 4.08 11.42
C LEU A 137 -0.53 5.20 10.99
N HIS A 138 -1.83 4.94 10.98
CA HIS A 138 -2.82 5.88 10.44
C HIS A 138 -3.08 7.06 11.41
N PRO A 139 -3.21 8.31 10.92
CA PRO A 139 -3.37 9.49 11.77
C PRO A 139 -4.49 9.43 12.82
N SER A 140 -5.62 8.77 12.54
CA SER A 140 -6.71 8.62 13.51
C SER A 140 -6.33 7.78 14.76
N PHE A 141 -5.37 6.87 14.63
CA PHE A 141 -4.82 6.12 15.77
C PHE A 141 -3.58 6.80 16.37
N GLY A 142 -2.97 7.74 15.63
CA GLY A 142 -2.01 8.71 16.15
C GLY A 142 -0.63 8.64 15.53
N GLU A 143 -0.52 8.20 14.28
CA GLU A 143 0.63 8.45 13.40
C GLU A 143 1.97 8.03 14.03
N LEU A 144 2.03 6.77 14.49
CA LEU A 144 3.27 6.23 15.05
C LEU A 144 4.28 5.95 13.93
N PRO A 145 5.58 6.21 14.13
CA PRO A 145 6.61 5.83 13.17
C PRO A 145 6.66 4.30 13.04
N GLN A 146 7.01 3.79 11.86
CA GLN A 146 7.01 2.35 11.55
C GLN A 146 7.70 1.51 12.64
N TRP A 147 8.87 1.95 13.16
CA TRP A 147 9.64 1.24 14.20
C TRP A 147 8.89 1.02 15.53
N ALA A 148 7.81 1.78 15.78
CA ALA A 148 6.94 1.68 16.95
C ALA A 148 5.62 0.93 16.64
N VAL A 149 5.54 0.25 15.50
CA VAL A 149 4.36 -0.49 15.03
C VAL A 149 4.72 -1.86 14.47
N VAL A 150 5.62 -1.94 13.48
CA VAL A 150 5.93 -3.18 12.75
C VAL A 150 7.27 -3.80 13.19
N GLY A 151 7.71 -4.86 12.51
CA GLY A 151 8.97 -5.57 12.77
C GLY A 151 8.94 -6.59 13.91
N ASP A 152 10.02 -7.38 14.00
CA ASP A 152 10.22 -8.39 15.04
C ASP A 152 10.13 -7.80 16.46
N THR A 153 9.56 -8.56 17.38
CA THR A 153 9.39 -8.16 18.78
C THR A 153 10.31 -8.92 19.75
N PHE A 154 10.64 -8.27 20.87
CA PHE A 154 11.52 -8.79 21.92
C PHE A 154 11.10 -8.27 23.31
N PRO A 155 11.45 -8.97 24.41
CA PRO A 155 11.21 -8.48 25.76
C PRO A 155 12.04 -7.22 26.06
N VAL A 156 11.40 -6.20 26.65
CA VAL A 156 12.08 -5.04 27.23
C VAL A 156 12.20 -5.21 28.75
N GLY A 157 13.22 -4.60 29.36
CA GLY A 157 13.44 -4.68 30.82
C GLY A 157 14.20 -5.94 31.29
N CYS A 158 14.68 -6.77 30.37
CA CYS A 158 15.74 -7.77 30.59
C CYS A 158 16.80 -7.66 29.48
N ALA A 159 17.89 -8.43 29.57
CA ALA A 159 18.96 -8.40 28.58
C ALA A 159 18.49 -8.83 27.19
N PHE A 160 18.98 -8.14 26.15
CA PHE A 160 18.66 -8.44 24.75
C PHE A 160 19.55 -9.58 24.22
N ASP A 161 18.92 -10.69 23.85
CA ASP A 161 19.56 -11.90 23.31
C ASP A 161 20.24 -11.66 21.94
N GLU A 162 21.33 -12.36 21.64
CA GLU A 162 22.11 -12.16 20.40
C GLU A 162 21.35 -12.63 19.14
N CYS A 163 20.29 -13.44 19.27
CA CYS A 163 19.45 -13.86 18.14
C CYS A 163 18.40 -12.82 17.68
N ASN A 164 18.29 -11.65 18.34
CA ASN A 164 17.51 -10.53 17.82
C ASN A 164 18.14 -10.03 16.51
N VAL A 165 17.32 -9.75 15.48
CA VAL A 165 17.77 -9.18 14.19
C VAL A 165 18.63 -7.92 14.44
N HIS A 166 19.73 -7.76 13.71
CA HIS A 166 20.68 -6.64 13.85
C HIS A 166 21.02 -6.24 15.31
N HIS A 167 21.23 -7.22 16.20
CA HIS A 167 21.52 -7.04 17.64
C HIS A 167 22.56 -5.96 17.98
N LYS A 168 23.53 -5.72 17.09
CA LYS A 168 24.56 -4.69 17.18
C LYS A 168 24.05 -3.31 17.65
N HIS A 169 22.82 -2.94 17.32
CA HIS A 169 22.22 -1.63 17.67
C HIS A 169 21.68 -1.52 19.10
N PHE A 170 21.45 -2.63 19.83
CA PHE A 170 21.07 -2.54 21.25
C PHE A 170 22.16 -1.90 22.12
N LYS A 171 23.39 -1.79 21.63
CA LYS A 171 24.49 -1.03 22.26
C LYS A 171 24.20 0.48 22.34
N GLU A 172 23.29 1.00 21.52
CA GLU A 172 22.85 2.40 21.55
C GLU A 172 21.60 2.60 22.44
N ASN A 173 20.94 1.51 22.90
CA ASN A 173 19.78 1.57 23.79
C ASN A 173 20.21 1.89 25.24
N PRO A 174 19.57 2.86 25.94
CA PRO A 174 19.92 3.19 27.33
C PRO A 174 19.65 2.05 28.32
N ASP A 175 18.67 1.17 28.06
CA ASP A 175 18.34 0.05 28.94
C ASP A 175 19.40 -1.05 28.93
N CYS A 176 20.19 -1.18 27.84
CA CYS A 176 21.35 -2.08 27.77
C CYS A 176 22.44 -1.73 28.81
N HIS A 177 22.50 -0.47 29.22
CA HIS A 177 23.42 0.02 30.26
C HIS A 177 22.80 0.08 31.66
N ASN A 178 21.50 -0.20 31.80
CA ASN A 178 20.76 -0.07 33.05
C ASN A 178 20.93 -1.34 33.91
N PRO A 179 21.50 -1.26 35.13
CA PRO A 179 21.74 -2.44 35.97
C PRO A 179 20.47 -3.15 36.48
N LYS A 180 19.28 -2.56 36.26
CA LYS A 180 17.99 -3.21 36.51
C LYS A 180 17.53 -4.12 35.37
N PHE A 181 18.04 -3.89 34.15
CA PHE A 181 17.54 -4.51 32.93
C PHE A 181 18.61 -5.36 32.24
N ASN A 182 19.90 -5.00 32.31
CA ASN A 182 20.98 -5.67 31.59
C ASN A 182 21.39 -7.07 32.12
N THR A 183 20.50 -7.76 32.83
CA THR A 183 20.69 -9.15 33.30
C THR A 183 19.68 -10.08 32.63
N LYS A 184 19.95 -11.40 32.61
CA LYS A 184 19.09 -12.41 31.95
C LYS A 184 17.60 -12.26 32.29
N PHE A 185 17.28 -11.99 33.56
CA PHE A 185 15.91 -11.85 34.03
C PHE A 185 15.47 -10.38 34.14
N GLY A 186 16.38 -9.45 34.45
CA GLY A 186 16.06 -8.03 34.61
C GLY A 186 15.01 -7.79 35.70
N VAL A 187 13.82 -7.31 35.31
CA VAL A 187 12.66 -7.15 36.21
C VAL A 187 11.76 -8.38 36.36
N TYR A 188 12.01 -9.45 35.60
CA TYR A 188 11.17 -10.65 35.57
C TYR A 188 11.66 -11.76 36.51
N SER A 189 10.86 -12.82 36.63
CA SER A 189 11.23 -14.07 37.31
C SER A 189 11.16 -15.25 36.35
N GLU A 190 11.88 -16.33 36.65
CA GLU A 190 11.82 -17.57 35.87
C GLU A 190 10.38 -18.13 35.84
N GLY A 191 9.92 -18.55 34.65
CA GLY A 191 8.58 -19.09 34.44
C GLY A 191 7.42 -18.13 34.71
N CYS A 192 7.65 -16.80 34.77
CA CYS A 192 6.61 -15.82 35.10
C CYS A 192 5.41 -15.78 34.12
N GLY A 193 5.58 -16.34 32.93
CA GLY A 193 4.62 -16.33 31.84
C GLY A 193 4.80 -15.11 30.94
N LEU A 194 4.81 -15.32 29.62
CA LEU A 194 4.99 -14.24 28.63
C LEU A 194 3.88 -13.17 28.74
N ASN A 195 2.72 -13.56 29.27
CA ASN A 195 1.60 -12.64 29.52
C ASN A 195 1.99 -11.47 30.45
N ASN A 196 2.89 -11.74 31.41
CA ASN A 196 3.45 -10.79 32.39
C ASN A 196 4.73 -10.08 31.90
N VAL A 197 5.26 -10.45 30.73
CA VAL A 197 6.42 -9.80 30.11
C VAL A 197 5.96 -8.58 29.30
N LEU A 198 6.71 -7.48 29.38
CA LEU A 198 6.57 -6.36 28.47
C LEU A 198 7.40 -6.64 27.21
N MET A 199 6.71 -6.78 26.08
CA MET A 199 7.32 -6.84 24.75
C MET A 199 7.53 -5.43 24.20
N SER A 200 8.51 -5.24 23.32
CA SER A 200 8.63 -4.07 22.44
C SER A 200 7.27 -3.71 21.83
N TRP A 201 6.90 -2.43 21.87
CA TRP A 201 5.55 -1.99 21.52
C TRP A 201 5.33 -2.02 20.00
N GLY A 202 4.24 -2.65 19.56
CA GLY A 202 3.88 -2.77 18.16
C GLY A 202 2.48 -3.34 17.95
N HIS A 203 2.22 -3.78 16.72
CA HIS A 203 0.94 -4.32 16.25
C HIS A 203 0.46 -5.53 17.07
N ASP A 204 1.33 -6.48 17.40
CA ASP A 204 1.03 -7.66 18.23
C ASP A 204 0.28 -7.30 19.53
N ASP A 205 0.92 -6.50 20.40
CA ASP A 205 0.44 -6.22 21.75
C ASP A 205 -0.77 -5.27 21.73
N TYR A 206 -0.82 -4.35 20.75
CA TYR A 206 -1.99 -3.51 20.52
C TYR A 206 -3.19 -4.33 20.04
N MET A 207 -3.02 -5.22 19.07
CA MET A 207 -4.12 -6.04 18.55
C MET A 207 -4.59 -7.08 19.57
N TYR A 208 -3.69 -7.60 20.40
CA TYR A 208 -4.05 -8.39 21.58
C TYR A 208 -4.93 -7.61 22.57
N LEU A 209 -4.55 -6.37 22.93
CA LEU A 209 -5.35 -5.52 23.82
C LEU A 209 -6.73 -5.23 23.20
N VAL A 210 -6.76 -4.87 21.91
CA VAL A 210 -7.99 -4.67 21.13
C VAL A 210 -8.91 -5.89 21.19
N ALA A 211 -8.40 -7.09 20.91
CA ALA A 211 -9.19 -8.32 20.92
C ALA A 211 -9.68 -8.71 22.32
N LYS A 212 -8.86 -8.47 23.34
CA LYS A 212 -9.14 -8.79 24.76
C LYS A 212 -10.25 -7.91 25.34
N GLU A 213 -10.13 -6.59 25.23
CA GLU A 213 -11.09 -5.66 25.82
C GLU A 213 -12.43 -5.65 25.07
N ASN A 214 -12.42 -5.94 23.76
CA ASN A 214 -13.63 -6.23 22.98
C ASN A 214 -14.20 -7.64 23.23
N LYS A 215 -13.64 -8.41 24.17
CA LYS A 215 -14.16 -9.70 24.64
C LYS A 215 -14.37 -10.71 23.51
N THR A 216 -13.32 -10.91 22.70
CA THR A 216 -13.29 -11.94 21.66
C THR A 216 -13.61 -13.33 22.22
N THR A 217 -14.17 -14.19 21.38
CA THR A 217 -14.37 -15.63 21.66
C THR A 217 -13.30 -16.52 20.99
N LEU A 218 -12.18 -15.93 20.57
CA LEU A 218 -10.98 -16.70 20.19
C LEU A 218 -10.42 -17.46 21.40
N PRO A 219 -9.87 -18.68 21.21
CA PRO A 219 -9.19 -19.42 22.27
C PRO A 219 -7.88 -18.74 22.68
N SER A 220 -7.30 -19.18 23.81
CA SER A 220 -6.00 -18.71 24.28
C SER A 220 -4.91 -18.81 23.21
N ALA A 221 -4.87 -19.89 22.44
CA ALA A 221 -3.97 -20.06 21.30
C ALA A 221 -4.07 -18.95 20.24
N GLY A 222 -5.29 -18.51 19.89
CA GLY A 222 -5.50 -17.42 18.92
C GLY A 222 -5.04 -16.07 19.45
N LEU A 223 -5.32 -15.79 20.73
CA LEU A 223 -4.82 -14.58 21.41
C LEU A 223 -3.30 -14.60 21.60
N PHE A 224 -2.71 -15.77 21.81
CA PHE A 224 -1.26 -15.96 21.93
C PHE A 224 -0.56 -15.74 20.59
N ILE A 225 -1.10 -16.28 19.49
CA ILE A 225 -0.61 -16.02 18.13
C ILE A 225 -0.58 -14.51 17.87
N ILE A 226 -1.71 -13.81 18.06
CA ILE A 226 -1.79 -12.36 17.80
C ILE A 226 -0.74 -11.57 18.58
N ARG A 227 -0.43 -11.96 19.82
CA ARG A 227 0.51 -11.22 20.69
C ARG A 227 1.99 -11.57 20.49
N TYR A 228 2.31 -12.69 19.84
CA TYR A 228 3.68 -13.21 19.78
C TYR A 228 4.11 -13.69 18.37
N HIS A 229 3.32 -13.47 17.32
CA HIS A 229 3.72 -13.83 15.95
C HIS A 229 4.96 -13.08 15.44
N SER A 230 5.20 -11.85 15.90
CA SER A 230 6.45 -11.14 15.62
C SER A 230 7.62 -11.56 16.52
N PHE A 231 7.43 -12.45 17.51
CA PHE A 231 8.46 -12.80 18.50
C PHE A 231 9.44 -13.88 17.99
N TYR A 232 10.03 -13.65 16.81
CA TYR A 232 10.95 -14.56 16.12
C TYR A 232 12.14 -15.05 16.98
N PRO A 233 12.76 -14.23 17.87
CA PRO A 233 13.75 -14.73 18.83
C PRO A 233 13.28 -15.95 19.65
N LEU A 234 12.01 -16.00 20.04
CA LEU A 234 11.42 -17.16 20.70
C LEU A 234 11.09 -18.28 19.71
N HIS A 235 10.23 -18.02 18.73
CA HIS A 235 9.60 -19.11 17.94
C HIS A 235 10.41 -19.58 16.73
N LYS A 236 11.51 -18.90 16.36
CA LYS A 236 12.50 -19.35 15.37
C LYS A 236 13.83 -19.77 16.01
N HIS A 237 14.26 -19.10 17.09
CA HIS A 237 15.59 -19.31 17.69
C HIS A 237 15.58 -19.95 19.10
N GLY A 238 14.43 -20.03 19.76
CA GLY A 238 14.30 -20.66 21.07
C GLY A 238 14.84 -19.83 22.25
N ALA A 239 15.14 -18.54 22.05
CA ALA A 239 15.51 -17.63 23.13
C ALA A 239 14.32 -17.35 24.07
N TYR A 240 14.60 -16.75 25.23
CA TYR A 240 13.61 -16.34 26.24
C TYR A 240 12.65 -17.43 26.79
N GLN A 241 12.79 -18.71 26.42
CA GLN A 241 11.97 -19.82 26.93
C GLN A 241 11.94 -19.91 28.48
N TYR A 242 12.95 -19.38 29.16
CA TYR A 242 13.01 -19.29 30.63
C TYR A 242 11.98 -18.31 31.25
N LEU A 243 11.32 -17.46 30.46
CA LEU A 243 10.21 -16.62 30.88
C LEU A 243 8.85 -17.32 30.73
N MET A 244 8.76 -18.38 29.91
CA MET A 244 7.51 -19.06 29.58
C MET A 244 6.97 -19.91 30.74
N ASN A 245 5.66 -19.83 30.95
CA ASN A 245 4.90 -20.79 31.74
C ASN A 245 4.46 -21.99 30.86
N GLU A 246 3.61 -22.87 31.41
CA GLU A 246 3.16 -24.07 30.69
C GLU A 246 2.06 -23.81 29.64
N GLU A 247 1.18 -22.82 29.87
CA GLU A 247 0.20 -22.40 28.88
C GLU A 247 0.88 -21.76 27.66
N ASP A 248 1.95 -20.98 27.88
CA ASP A 248 2.77 -20.43 26.80
C ASP A 248 3.41 -21.56 25.96
N ARG A 249 3.84 -22.67 26.59
CA ARG A 249 4.45 -23.83 25.89
C ARG A 249 3.45 -24.62 25.06
N GLU A 250 2.21 -24.76 25.49
CA GLU A 250 1.15 -25.36 24.69
C GLU A 250 0.73 -24.44 23.52
N ASN A 251 0.59 -23.13 23.76
CA ASN A 251 0.22 -22.18 22.72
C ASN A 251 1.34 -21.95 21.67
N LEU A 252 2.62 -22.08 22.05
CA LEU A 252 3.75 -21.98 21.12
C LEU A 252 3.67 -23.01 19.97
N LYS A 253 3.07 -24.18 20.20
CA LYS A 253 2.82 -25.20 19.15
C LYS A 253 1.92 -24.66 18.05
N TRP A 254 0.86 -23.93 18.42
CA TRP A 254 -0.04 -23.27 17.48
C TRP A 254 0.61 -22.08 16.79
N LEU A 255 1.51 -21.37 17.46
CA LEU A 255 2.30 -20.29 16.86
C LEU A 255 3.28 -20.82 15.79
N HIS A 256 3.97 -21.94 16.02
CA HIS A 256 4.81 -22.56 14.97
C HIS A 256 3.97 -22.99 13.75
N ILE A 257 2.74 -23.50 13.95
CA ILE A 257 1.80 -23.79 12.86
C ILE A 257 1.45 -22.51 12.12
N PHE A 258 1.05 -21.45 12.83
CA PHE A 258 0.65 -20.17 12.26
C PHE A 258 1.76 -19.50 11.42
N ASN A 259 2.98 -19.46 11.96
CA ASN A 259 4.15 -18.84 11.30
C ASN A 259 4.42 -19.42 9.91
N LYS A 260 4.09 -20.70 9.66
CA LYS A 260 4.19 -21.29 8.32
C LYS A 260 3.36 -20.51 7.29
N TYR A 261 2.17 -20.05 7.67
CA TYR A 261 1.24 -19.41 6.75
C TYR A 261 1.50 -17.91 6.62
N ASP A 262 1.71 -17.21 7.74
CA ASP A 262 2.13 -15.80 7.75
C ASP A 262 3.39 -15.57 6.88
N LEU A 263 4.46 -16.31 7.12
CA LEU A 263 5.70 -16.11 6.36
C LEU A 263 5.59 -16.55 4.90
N TYR A 264 5.05 -17.75 4.64
CA TYR A 264 5.20 -18.39 3.33
C TYR A 264 4.02 -18.24 2.38
N SER A 265 2.83 -17.81 2.85
CA SER A 265 1.68 -17.60 1.94
C SER A 265 1.81 -16.36 1.05
N LYS A 266 2.69 -15.42 1.45
CA LYS A 266 3.07 -14.20 0.72
C LYS A 266 3.35 -14.51 -0.75
N SER A 267 2.50 -14.00 -1.63
CA SER A 267 2.50 -14.36 -3.05
C SER A 267 2.04 -13.21 -3.94
N LYS A 268 2.44 -13.24 -5.22
CA LYS A 268 1.85 -12.37 -6.26
C LYS A 268 0.47 -12.84 -6.74
N VAL A 269 -0.02 -13.99 -6.27
CA VAL A 269 -1.37 -14.49 -6.57
C VAL A 269 -2.37 -13.85 -5.61
N ARG A 270 -3.04 -12.78 -6.08
CA ARG A 270 -4.07 -12.06 -5.31
C ARG A 270 -5.33 -12.90 -5.06
N VAL A 271 -5.97 -12.68 -3.91
CA VAL A 271 -7.19 -13.35 -3.48
C VAL A 271 -8.42 -12.59 -3.98
N ASP A 272 -9.44 -13.31 -4.46
CA ASP A 272 -10.70 -12.70 -4.87
C ASP A 272 -11.50 -12.24 -3.65
N VAL A 273 -11.28 -10.97 -3.26
CA VAL A 273 -11.85 -10.34 -2.06
C VAL A 273 -13.37 -10.50 -2.01
N ASP A 274 -14.08 -10.25 -3.11
CA ASP A 274 -15.55 -10.32 -3.15
C ASP A 274 -16.09 -11.75 -2.94
N LYS A 275 -15.35 -12.78 -3.38
CA LYS A 275 -15.72 -14.19 -3.10
C LYS A 275 -15.49 -14.59 -1.64
N VAL A 276 -14.43 -14.08 -0.99
CA VAL A 276 -14.07 -14.51 0.39
C VAL A 276 -14.66 -13.64 1.49
N LYS A 277 -14.92 -12.34 1.22
CA LYS A 277 -15.50 -11.36 2.16
C LYS A 277 -16.77 -11.85 2.86
N PRO A 278 -17.76 -12.52 2.22
CA PRO A 278 -18.93 -13.06 2.91
C PRO A 278 -18.61 -14.11 3.98
N TYR A 279 -17.60 -14.96 3.73
CA TYR A 279 -17.16 -15.98 4.69
C TYR A 279 -16.50 -15.33 5.91
N TYR A 280 -15.53 -14.44 5.69
CA TYR A 280 -14.80 -13.78 6.76
C TYR A 280 -15.68 -12.82 7.58
N MET A 281 -16.61 -12.10 6.96
CA MET A 281 -17.65 -11.34 7.67
C MET A 281 -18.45 -12.23 8.62
N SER A 282 -18.83 -13.45 8.21
CA SER A 282 -19.54 -14.38 9.10
C SER A 282 -18.70 -14.87 10.29
N LEU A 283 -17.37 -15.00 10.12
CA LEU A 283 -16.46 -15.33 11.24
C LEU A 283 -16.31 -14.15 12.21
N ILE A 284 -16.19 -12.92 11.70
CA ILE A 284 -16.15 -11.69 12.50
C ILE A 284 -17.46 -11.56 13.31
N GLU A 285 -18.62 -11.68 12.66
CA GLU A 285 -19.94 -11.64 13.33
C GLU A 285 -20.19 -12.82 14.28
N LYS A 286 -19.53 -13.97 14.08
CA LYS A 286 -19.59 -15.10 15.02
C LYS A 286 -18.70 -14.90 16.24
N LYS A 287 -17.48 -14.38 16.06
CA LYS A 287 -16.41 -14.44 17.08
C LYS A 287 -16.13 -13.13 17.82
N LEU A 288 -16.37 -11.99 17.18
CA LEU A 288 -16.00 -10.63 17.62
C LEU A 288 -17.25 -9.74 17.87
N GLN A 289 -18.33 -10.34 18.39
CA GLN A 289 -19.67 -9.75 18.43
C GLN A 289 -19.83 -8.37 19.08
N LEU A 290 -18.91 -7.94 19.95
CA LEU A 290 -18.98 -6.62 20.59
C LEU A 290 -18.35 -5.47 19.78
N PHE A 291 -17.57 -5.75 18.74
CA PHE A 291 -16.93 -4.73 17.90
C PHE A 291 -17.92 -3.84 17.13
N CYS A 292 -19.16 -4.31 16.94
CA CYS A 292 -20.16 -3.69 16.07
C CYS A 292 -21.37 -3.14 16.83
N LYS A 293 -21.18 -2.09 17.63
CA LYS A 293 -22.30 -1.18 17.96
C LYS A 293 -22.61 -0.27 16.77
N LYS A 294 -23.17 -0.88 15.73
CA LYS A 294 -23.61 -0.20 14.49
C LYS A 294 -24.67 0.84 14.84
N SER A 295 -24.25 2.08 15.09
CA SER A 295 -25.14 3.19 15.42
C SER A 295 -26.05 3.45 14.24
N THR A 296 -27.33 3.08 14.36
CA THR A 296 -28.34 3.23 13.31
C THR A 296 -28.76 4.69 13.09
N LYS A 297 -28.13 5.64 13.79
CA LYS A 297 -28.22 7.07 13.51
C LYS A 297 -27.21 7.41 12.40
N PRO A 298 -27.62 7.94 11.24
CA PRO A 298 -26.66 8.42 10.25
C PRO A 298 -25.80 9.52 10.87
N THR A 299 -24.48 9.42 10.68
CA THR A 299 -23.50 10.37 11.21
C THR A 299 -23.89 11.82 10.86
N GLU A 300 -23.59 12.75 11.76
CA GLU A 300 -23.70 14.20 11.51
C GLU A 300 -23.11 14.57 10.15
N GLU A 301 -21.97 13.97 9.82
CA GLU A 301 -21.28 14.06 8.53
C GLU A 301 -22.14 13.62 7.33
N LYS A 302 -22.64 12.37 7.29
CA LYS A 302 -23.56 11.91 6.22
C LYS A 302 -24.88 12.69 6.15
N ARG A 303 -25.28 13.39 7.23
CA ARG A 303 -26.35 14.41 7.19
C ARG A 303 -25.88 15.73 6.59
N ARG A 304 -24.70 16.22 6.97
CA ARG A 304 -24.07 17.44 6.44
C ARG A 304 -23.75 17.31 4.95
N GLU A 305 -23.19 16.19 4.49
CA GLU A 305 -22.99 15.88 3.06
C GLU A 305 -24.31 15.97 2.29
N LYS A 306 -25.37 15.30 2.76
CA LYS A 306 -26.69 15.36 2.13
C LYS A 306 -27.30 16.78 2.15
N LEU A 307 -27.08 17.55 3.22
CA LEU A 307 -27.51 18.95 3.30
C LEU A 307 -26.69 19.88 2.38
N VAL A 308 -25.38 19.68 2.26
CA VAL A 308 -24.49 20.43 1.37
C VAL A 308 -24.79 20.09 -0.09
N HIS A 309 -24.96 18.81 -0.43
CA HIS A 309 -25.33 18.39 -1.78
C HIS A 309 -26.75 18.85 -2.16
N ALA A 310 -27.69 18.86 -1.21
CA ALA A 310 -29.01 19.46 -1.41
C ALA A 310 -28.94 20.99 -1.56
N ALA A 311 -28.10 21.69 -0.79
CA ALA A 311 -27.87 23.13 -0.91
C ALA A 311 -27.17 23.49 -2.23
N TYR A 312 -26.25 22.65 -2.71
CA TYR A 312 -25.58 22.79 -3.99
C TYR A 312 -26.56 22.61 -5.16
N LEU A 313 -27.37 21.54 -5.14
CA LEU A 313 -28.47 21.34 -6.09
C LEU A 313 -29.46 22.52 -6.07
N LYS A 314 -29.82 23.03 -4.88
CA LYS A 314 -30.76 24.16 -4.74
C LYS A 314 -30.16 25.48 -5.25
N ARG A 315 -28.86 25.72 -5.06
CA ARG A 315 -28.12 26.84 -5.68
C ARG A 315 -28.04 26.70 -7.20
N SER A 316 -27.73 25.51 -7.72
CA SER A 316 -27.67 25.23 -9.16
C SER A 316 -29.03 25.48 -9.82
N LEU A 317 -30.12 24.97 -9.21
CA LEU A 317 -31.49 25.17 -9.68
C LEU A 317 -31.90 26.65 -9.66
N MET A 318 -31.52 27.40 -8.61
CA MET A 318 -31.77 28.85 -8.54
C MET A 318 -30.93 29.64 -9.55
N ALA A 319 -29.70 29.23 -9.84
CA ALA A 319 -28.88 29.85 -10.89
C ALA A 319 -29.50 29.67 -12.28
N THR A 320 -30.02 28.47 -12.61
CA THR A 320 -30.78 28.25 -13.86
C THR A 320 -32.08 29.05 -13.91
N LEU A 321 -32.81 29.18 -12.79
CA LEU A 321 -34.01 30.01 -12.73
C LEU A 321 -33.72 31.52 -12.89
N GLN A 322 -32.60 32.02 -12.36
CA GLN A 322 -32.17 33.39 -12.60
C GLN A 322 -31.73 33.62 -14.05
N ALA A 323 -31.04 32.65 -14.67
CA ALA A 323 -30.66 32.73 -16.08
C ALA A 323 -31.88 32.78 -17.01
N HIS A 324 -32.94 32.03 -16.73
CA HIS A 324 -34.18 32.05 -17.51
C HIS A 324 -35.00 33.34 -17.37
N ASN A 325 -34.87 34.07 -16.26
CA ASN A 325 -35.59 35.34 -16.04
C ASN A 325 -34.94 36.58 -16.69
N LEU A 326 -33.77 36.44 -17.33
CA LEU A 326 -33.11 37.55 -18.04
C LEU A 326 -33.52 37.71 -19.52
N PHE A 327 -34.44 36.85 -20.01
CA PHE A 327 -35.00 36.92 -21.36
C PHE A 327 -36.54 36.97 -21.34
N PHE A 328 -37.15 38.06 -20.82
CA PHE A 328 -38.42 38.63 -21.35
C PHE A 328 -38.82 39.97 -20.67
N SER A 329 -39.32 40.91 -21.47
CA SER A 329 -40.31 41.96 -21.13
C SER A 329 -39.97 43.16 -20.18
N SER A 330 -39.34 44.18 -20.77
CA SER A 330 -39.90 45.54 -20.98
C SER A 330 -40.60 46.37 -19.86
N SER A 331 -39.94 47.49 -19.51
CA SER A 331 -40.45 48.89 -19.43
C SER A 331 -41.56 49.35 -18.44
N SER A 332 -41.25 50.39 -17.64
CA SER A 332 -41.98 51.70 -17.62
C SER A 332 -41.24 52.82 -16.84
N SER A 333 -41.37 54.05 -17.34
CA SER A 333 -41.22 55.43 -16.79
C SER A 333 -40.74 55.68 -15.33
N SER A 334 -40.04 56.77 -14.97
CA SER A 334 -39.36 57.90 -15.69
C SER A 334 -38.50 58.69 -14.64
N SER A 335 -38.00 59.94 -14.72
CA SER A 335 -38.08 61.13 -15.62
C SER A 335 -37.02 62.19 -15.19
N SER A 336 -36.80 63.26 -15.99
CA SER A 336 -36.03 64.51 -15.67
C SER A 336 -34.48 64.42 -15.74
N MET A 337 -33.70 65.32 -16.37
CA MET A 337 -33.99 66.43 -17.31
C MET A 337 -32.77 66.78 -18.21
N SER A 338 -33.04 67.40 -19.38
CA SER A 338 -32.21 68.28 -20.27
C SER A 338 -30.67 68.46 -20.10
N SER A 339 -29.86 68.70 -21.17
CA SER A 339 -30.15 68.88 -22.62
C SER A 339 -28.86 68.92 -23.50
N TYR A 340 -28.99 68.58 -24.80
CA TYR A 340 -28.05 68.88 -25.93
C TYR A 340 -26.63 68.23 -25.91
N ARG A 341 -25.96 67.86 -27.04
CA ARG A 341 -26.26 67.95 -28.49
C ARG A 341 -25.47 66.90 -29.35
N LYS A 342 -26.20 66.20 -30.25
CA LYS A 342 -25.82 65.68 -31.60
C LYS A 342 -24.54 64.83 -31.91
N LEU A 343 -24.81 63.60 -32.37
CA LEU A 343 -24.37 62.93 -33.64
C LEU A 343 -23.06 62.09 -33.80
N ARG A 344 -23.26 60.77 -33.76
CA ARG A 344 -22.87 59.69 -34.74
C ARG A 344 -21.50 59.67 -35.46
N ALA A 345 -20.75 58.59 -35.20
CA ALA A 345 -20.21 57.62 -36.17
C ALA A 345 -19.95 56.25 -35.47
N GLY A 346 -19.90 55.06 -36.09
CA GLY A 346 -20.35 54.69 -37.44
C GLY A 346 -19.43 53.70 -38.19
N LEU A 347 -19.47 52.38 -37.88
CA LEU A 347 -18.96 51.21 -38.67
C LEU A 347 -19.25 49.94 -37.81
N HIS A 348 -20.22 49.06 -38.12
CA HIS A 348 -20.34 48.07 -39.22
C HIS A 348 -19.44 46.83 -39.07
N VAL A 349 -20.01 45.74 -38.51
CA VAL A 349 -19.44 44.38 -38.56
C VAL A 349 -20.13 43.59 -39.67
N PRO A 350 -19.40 42.98 -40.63
CA PRO A 350 -20.02 42.15 -41.67
C PRO A 350 -20.42 40.77 -41.10
N SER A 351 -21.68 40.38 -41.30
CA SER A 351 -22.13 39.01 -41.00
C SER A 351 -21.87 38.10 -42.20
N ALA A 352 -21.14 37.00 -41.98
CA ALA A 352 -20.78 36.03 -43.02
C ALA A 352 -21.21 34.62 -42.62
N ASN A 353 -22.30 34.13 -43.24
CA ASN A 353 -22.75 32.75 -43.08
C ASN A 353 -21.75 31.78 -43.70
N LEU A 354 -21.13 30.91 -42.90
CA LEU A 354 -20.29 29.81 -43.41
C LEU A 354 -20.85 28.44 -43.01
N ARG A 355 -21.67 27.95 -43.95
CA ARG A 355 -22.28 26.62 -44.03
C ARG A 355 -21.22 25.54 -43.81
N THR A 356 -21.41 24.66 -42.83
CA THR A 356 -20.48 23.56 -42.54
C THR A 356 -20.42 22.55 -43.70
N LYS A 357 -19.29 22.49 -44.39
CA LYS A 357 -18.89 21.32 -45.19
C LYS A 357 -18.01 20.42 -44.32
N GLY A 358 -18.30 19.12 -44.32
CA GLY A 358 -17.50 18.14 -43.60
C GLY A 358 -16.09 17.99 -44.19
N VAL A 359 -15.11 17.76 -43.32
CA VAL A 359 -13.73 17.38 -43.69
C VAL A 359 -13.48 15.98 -43.12
N SER A 360 -12.97 15.07 -43.95
CA SER A 360 -12.72 13.69 -43.58
C SER A 360 -11.44 13.53 -42.75
N LEU A 361 -11.54 12.81 -41.64
CA LEU A 361 -10.39 12.32 -40.87
C LEU A 361 -9.76 11.08 -41.53
N PRO A 362 -8.44 10.86 -41.41
CA PRO A 362 -7.78 9.68 -41.94
C PRO A 362 -8.16 8.42 -41.16
N LYS A 363 -8.19 7.26 -41.85
CA LYS A 363 -8.50 5.97 -41.23
C LYS A 363 -7.34 5.47 -40.37
N ILE A 364 -7.63 5.12 -39.11
CA ILE A 364 -6.76 4.32 -38.26
C ILE A 364 -7.13 2.83 -38.46
N PRO A 365 -6.17 1.90 -38.63
CA PRO A 365 -6.46 0.46 -38.71
C PRO A 365 -7.18 -0.07 -37.45
N GLN A 366 -7.95 -1.14 -37.62
CA GLN A 366 -8.90 -1.61 -36.61
C GLN A 366 -8.25 -2.36 -35.44
N MET A 367 -9.00 -2.41 -34.34
CA MET A 367 -8.82 -3.28 -33.18
C MET A 367 -8.43 -4.72 -33.58
N ILE A 368 -7.47 -5.30 -32.87
CA ILE A 368 -7.40 -6.76 -32.75
C ILE A 368 -8.54 -7.19 -31.83
N SER A 369 -9.64 -7.61 -32.43
CA SER A 369 -10.68 -8.37 -31.72
C SER A 369 -10.17 -9.80 -31.56
N LEU A 370 -9.74 -10.19 -30.36
CA LEU A 370 -9.52 -11.60 -30.03
C LEU A 370 -10.88 -12.29 -29.86
N GLN A 371 -11.48 -12.63 -31.00
CA GLN A 371 -12.73 -13.37 -31.07
C GLN A 371 -12.51 -14.79 -30.52
N ARG A 372 -13.45 -15.25 -29.68
CA ARG A 372 -13.43 -16.58 -29.07
C ARG A 372 -13.90 -17.64 -30.09
N ASP A 373 -13.11 -17.88 -31.11
CA ASP A 373 -13.32 -18.99 -32.04
C ASP A 373 -12.79 -20.27 -31.38
N GLY A 374 -13.66 -21.27 -31.25
CA GLY A 374 -13.38 -22.48 -30.47
C GLY A 374 -12.46 -23.46 -31.19
N LEU A 375 -11.52 -24.06 -30.45
CA LEU A 375 -10.75 -25.23 -30.91
C LEU A 375 -11.70 -26.44 -31.05
N SER A 376 -12.20 -26.67 -32.26
CA SER A 376 -12.90 -27.90 -32.62
C SER A 376 -11.90 -29.06 -32.66
N LEU A 377 -11.98 -29.95 -31.66
CA LEU A 377 -11.33 -31.25 -31.73
C LEU A 377 -11.93 -32.02 -32.91
N ARG A 378 -11.06 -32.46 -33.82
CA ARG A 378 -11.44 -33.11 -35.06
C ARG A 378 -11.42 -34.62 -34.88
N GLU A 379 -12.59 -35.22 -34.66
CA GLU A 379 -12.78 -36.67 -34.60
C GLU A 379 -12.68 -37.31 -36.00
N ASP A 380 -11.48 -37.66 -36.44
CA ASP A 380 -11.30 -38.55 -37.60
C ASP A 380 -11.26 -40.02 -37.10
N ASN A 381 -12.36 -40.75 -37.33
CA ASN A 381 -12.55 -42.14 -36.86
C ASN A 381 -11.83 -43.17 -37.75
N ALA A 382 -10.95 -44.00 -37.16
CA ALA A 382 -10.47 -45.24 -37.76
C ALA A 382 -10.16 -46.28 -36.67
N ALA A 383 -10.78 -47.46 -36.74
CA ALA A 383 -10.67 -48.50 -35.71
C ALA A 383 -9.82 -49.68 -36.16
N THR A 384 -8.81 -50.08 -35.37
CA THR A 384 -8.40 -51.47 -35.08
C THR A 384 -7.17 -51.52 -34.16
N GLY A 385 -7.01 -52.62 -33.41
CA GLY A 385 -5.75 -52.97 -32.74
C GLY A 385 -5.75 -52.82 -31.20
N CYS A 386 -5.57 -53.94 -30.49
CA CYS A 386 -5.36 -53.95 -29.04
C CYS A 386 -3.87 -54.07 -28.71
N THR A 387 -3.30 -53.15 -27.92
CA THR A 387 -1.98 -53.30 -27.30
C THR A 387 -1.90 -52.49 -26.00
N GLN A 388 -1.10 -52.95 -25.04
CA GLN A 388 -0.93 -52.37 -23.70
C GLN A 388 -0.24 -50.99 -23.72
N PRO A 389 -0.56 -50.07 -22.80
CA PRO A 389 0.15 -48.80 -22.66
C PRO A 389 1.55 -49.00 -22.07
N ARG A 390 2.53 -48.28 -22.61
CA ARG A 390 3.91 -48.18 -22.09
C ARG A 390 4.18 -46.71 -21.71
N PRO A 391 4.94 -46.39 -20.65
CA PRO A 391 5.07 -45.02 -20.18
C PRO A 391 5.66 -44.08 -21.24
N MET A 392 5.03 -42.92 -21.44
CA MET A 392 5.58 -41.82 -22.24
C MET A 392 6.55 -40.99 -21.39
N ALA A 393 7.60 -40.46 -22.02
CA ALA A 393 8.49 -39.48 -21.40
C ALA A 393 7.83 -38.08 -21.36
N PRO A 394 8.26 -37.17 -20.47
CA PRO A 394 7.74 -35.80 -20.43
C PRO A 394 8.01 -35.07 -21.75
N SER A 395 7.05 -34.29 -22.24
CA SER A 395 7.22 -33.49 -23.45
C SER A 395 7.78 -32.10 -23.15
N ASN A 396 8.42 -31.48 -24.14
CA ASN A 396 9.05 -30.15 -24.00
C ASN A 396 8.03 -29.00 -23.87
N ASP A 397 6.73 -29.28 -23.99
CA ASP A 397 5.67 -28.28 -24.12
C ASP A 397 5.41 -27.52 -22.81
N GLU A 398 5.52 -28.18 -21.66
CA GLU A 398 5.31 -27.56 -20.34
C GLU A 398 6.32 -26.40 -20.09
N HIS A 399 7.58 -26.58 -20.53
CA HIS A 399 8.59 -25.53 -20.43
C HIS A 399 8.33 -24.37 -21.41
N LEU A 400 7.74 -24.64 -22.59
CA LEU A 400 7.33 -23.60 -23.53
C LEU A 400 6.14 -22.80 -22.99
N VAL A 401 5.14 -23.47 -22.43
CA VAL A 401 3.97 -22.84 -21.79
C VAL A 401 4.41 -21.95 -20.62
N SER A 402 5.29 -22.44 -19.75
CA SER A 402 5.91 -21.67 -18.66
C SER A 402 6.61 -20.40 -19.17
N LYS A 403 7.40 -20.49 -20.24
CA LYS A 403 8.07 -19.33 -20.87
C LYS A 403 7.07 -18.31 -21.44
N VAL A 404 5.97 -18.75 -22.05
CA VAL A 404 4.93 -17.85 -22.56
C VAL A 404 4.23 -17.11 -21.43
N TYR A 405 3.90 -17.78 -20.31
CA TYR A 405 3.33 -17.11 -19.14
C TYR A 405 4.29 -16.10 -18.49
N ALA A 406 5.59 -16.41 -18.40
CA ALA A 406 6.59 -15.47 -17.90
C ALA A 406 6.71 -14.20 -18.79
N ILE A 407 6.64 -14.37 -20.13
CA ILE A 407 6.62 -13.25 -21.08
C ILE A 407 5.34 -12.43 -20.94
N LEU A 408 4.18 -13.07 -20.75
CA LEU A 408 2.90 -12.37 -20.53
C LEU A 408 2.91 -11.55 -19.23
N GLY A 409 3.49 -12.08 -18.15
CA GLY A 409 3.70 -11.35 -16.89
C GLY A 409 4.56 -10.09 -17.11
N ALA A 410 5.75 -10.24 -17.68
CA ALA A 410 6.65 -9.11 -17.94
C ALA A 410 6.05 -8.04 -18.90
N ILE A 411 5.10 -8.42 -19.77
CA ILE A 411 4.34 -7.48 -20.61
C ILE A 411 3.26 -6.76 -19.79
N ALA A 412 2.57 -7.45 -18.87
CA ALA A 412 1.58 -6.86 -17.98
C ALA A 412 2.23 -5.86 -17.00
N ASP A 413 3.30 -6.27 -16.30
CA ASP A 413 4.07 -5.43 -15.38
C ASP A 413 4.54 -4.13 -16.07
N ARG A 414 5.02 -4.25 -17.32
CA ARG A 414 5.45 -3.11 -18.14
C ARG A 414 4.28 -2.21 -18.54
N ALA A 415 3.11 -2.76 -18.81
CA ALA A 415 1.91 -1.97 -19.11
C ALA A 415 1.41 -1.21 -17.88
N GLU A 416 1.45 -1.83 -16.69
CA GLU A 416 1.11 -1.19 -15.42
C GLU A 416 2.09 -0.07 -15.06
N MET A 417 3.41 -0.31 -15.18
CA MET A 417 4.44 0.72 -15.02
C MET A 417 4.19 1.93 -15.95
N HIS A 418 3.85 1.70 -17.22
CA HIS A 418 3.53 2.79 -18.16
C HIS A 418 2.23 3.53 -17.78
N ASN A 419 1.24 2.85 -17.22
CA ASN A 419 0.01 3.48 -16.71
C ASN A 419 0.31 4.37 -15.48
N ILE A 420 1.13 3.90 -14.53
CA ILE A 420 1.54 4.65 -13.34
C ILE A 420 2.32 5.92 -13.74
N ILE A 421 3.28 5.79 -14.66
CA ILE A 421 4.02 6.93 -15.23
C ILE A 421 3.06 7.91 -15.94
N GLY A 422 2.02 7.39 -16.61
CA GLY A 422 0.95 8.19 -17.23
C GLY A 422 0.11 8.97 -16.22
N ALA A 423 -0.29 8.34 -15.11
CA ALA A 423 -1.03 8.97 -14.03
C ALA A 423 -0.20 10.09 -13.37
N GLN A 424 1.02 9.78 -12.92
CA GLN A 424 1.94 10.76 -12.35
C GLN A 424 2.15 11.97 -13.28
N ARG A 425 2.33 11.74 -14.59
CA ARG A 425 2.47 12.83 -15.56
C ARG A 425 1.23 13.73 -15.61
N ASN A 426 0.03 13.18 -15.48
CA ASN A 426 -1.20 13.95 -15.43
C ASN A 426 -1.31 14.76 -14.13
N ASP A 427 -0.93 14.19 -12.98
CA ASP A 427 -0.94 14.89 -11.69
C ASP A 427 0.04 16.07 -11.68
N TRP A 428 1.28 15.86 -12.16
CA TRP A 428 2.26 16.93 -12.34
C TRP A 428 1.78 18.04 -13.30
N ASN A 429 1.06 17.68 -14.37
CA ASN A 429 0.41 18.67 -15.24
C ASN A 429 -0.69 19.43 -14.48
N HIS A 430 -1.58 18.74 -13.77
CA HIS A 430 -2.68 19.38 -13.03
C HIS A 430 -2.19 20.35 -11.95
N LEU A 431 -1.18 19.94 -11.16
CA LEU A 431 -0.59 20.76 -10.10
C LEU A 431 0.06 22.05 -10.62
N LEU A 432 0.77 21.99 -11.75
CA LEU A 432 1.63 23.10 -12.18
C LEU A 432 1.09 23.91 -13.36
N THR A 433 0.27 23.34 -14.25
CA THR A 433 -0.36 24.10 -15.34
C THR A 433 -1.25 25.22 -14.82
N GLY A 434 -1.98 25.01 -13.71
CA GLY A 434 -2.78 26.05 -13.06
C GLY A 434 -1.93 27.26 -12.63
N SER A 435 -0.87 27.00 -11.85
CA SER A 435 0.03 28.03 -11.33
C SER A 435 0.83 28.75 -12.42
N ILE A 436 1.37 28.01 -13.40
CA ILE A 436 2.11 28.60 -14.52
C ILE A 436 1.20 29.51 -15.37
N ASN A 437 -0.02 29.07 -15.68
CA ASN A 437 -0.98 29.90 -16.41
C ASN A 437 -1.41 31.14 -15.62
N ALA A 438 -1.65 31.00 -14.31
CA ALA A 438 -2.00 32.13 -13.44
C ALA A 438 -0.87 33.19 -13.39
N ILE A 439 0.38 32.75 -13.22
CA ILE A 439 1.55 33.64 -13.19
C ILE A 439 1.78 34.31 -14.55
N THR A 440 1.63 33.58 -15.66
CA THR A 440 1.73 34.11 -17.03
C THR A 440 0.64 35.15 -17.32
N LEU A 441 -0.59 34.90 -16.87
CA LEU A 441 -1.71 35.85 -16.98
C LEU A 441 -1.48 37.10 -16.12
N THR A 442 -1.00 36.95 -14.88
CA THR A 442 -0.66 38.08 -14.00
C THR A 442 0.47 38.92 -14.57
N ALA A 443 1.53 38.30 -15.09
CA ALA A 443 2.64 38.99 -15.77
C ALA A 443 2.13 39.79 -16.98
N SER A 444 1.25 39.19 -17.79
CA SER A 444 0.64 39.82 -18.96
C SER A 444 -0.24 41.02 -18.58
N LEU A 445 -1.02 40.91 -17.49
CA LEU A 445 -1.85 42.00 -16.96
C LEU A 445 -0.99 43.16 -16.43
N MET A 446 0.07 42.86 -15.66
CA MET A 446 1.00 43.89 -15.17
C MET A 446 1.72 44.60 -16.32
N ALA A 447 2.17 43.86 -17.34
CA ALA A 447 2.75 44.44 -18.54
C ALA A 447 1.75 45.36 -19.27
N GLY A 448 0.50 44.90 -19.49
CA GLY A 448 -0.55 45.67 -20.13
C GLY A 448 -0.90 46.96 -19.38
N ILE A 449 -1.11 46.89 -18.06
CA ILE A 449 -1.36 48.09 -17.22
C ILE A 449 -0.19 49.09 -17.34
N SER A 450 1.05 48.61 -17.39
CA SER A 450 2.24 49.44 -17.55
C SER A 450 2.45 50.09 -18.93
N SER A 451 1.59 49.77 -19.90
CA SER A 451 1.53 50.41 -21.23
C SER A 451 0.44 51.46 -21.38
N ILE A 452 -0.44 51.62 -20.38
CA ILE A 452 -1.50 52.63 -20.40
C ILE A 452 -0.86 54.02 -20.18
N PRO A 453 -1.06 55.01 -21.07
CA PRO A 453 -0.58 56.36 -20.86
C PRO A 453 -1.42 57.06 -19.78
N ALA A 454 -0.81 57.32 -18.62
CA ALA A 454 -1.34 58.19 -17.58
C ALA A 454 -0.32 59.28 -17.22
N GLY A 455 -0.79 60.38 -16.62
CA GLY A 455 0.02 61.55 -16.33
C GLY A 455 1.19 61.30 -15.37
N GLU A 456 2.15 62.24 -15.37
CA GLU A 456 3.49 62.13 -14.80
C GLU A 456 3.54 61.65 -13.33
N VAL A 457 2.50 61.94 -12.55
CA VAL A 457 2.33 61.55 -11.14
C VAL A 457 2.43 60.04 -10.90
N ALA A 458 2.12 59.20 -11.89
CA ALA A 458 2.08 57.73 -11.75
C ALA A 458 3.40 57.02 -12.13
N ALA A 459 4.43 57.74 -12.59
CA ALA A 459 5.65 57.15 -13.17
C ALA A 459 6.37 56.08 -12.30
N PRO A 460 6.53 56.24 -10.96
CA PRO A 460 7.22 55.24 -10.14
C PRO A 460 6.50 53.88 -10.10
N HIS A 461 5.17 53.89 -10.09
CA HIS A 461 4.36 52.66 -10.01
C HIS A 461 4.42 51.86 -11.32
N PHE A 462 4.45 52.53 -12.48
CA PHE A 462 4.59 51.84 -13.77
C PHE A 462 5.95 51.14 -13.94
N LEU A 463 7.03 51.69 -13.37
CA LEU A 463 8.32 51.01 -13.35
C LEU A 463 8.26 49.72 -12.51
N ALA A 464 7.62 49.77 -11.34
CA ALA A 464 7.41 48.60 -10.49
C ALA A 464 6.58 47.50 -11.20
N PHE A 465 5.52 47.85 -11.93
CA PHE A 465 4.75 46.88 -12.72
C PHE A 465 5.56 46.26 -13.87
N LYS A 466 6.44 47.01 -14.54
CA LYS A 466 7.34 46.47 -15.58
C LYS A 466 8.36 45.49 -15.02
N LEU A 467 9.01 45.84 -13.91
CA LEU A 467 9.95 44.95 -13.24
C LEU A 467 9.24 43.67 -12.73
N SER A 468 8.04 43.82 -12.16
CA SER A 468 7.23 42.69 -11.68
C SER A 468 6.82 41.74 -12.81
N SER A 469 6.37 42.26 -13.96
CA SER A 469 5.99 41.40 -15.09
C SER A 469 7.19 40.61 -15.65
N VAL A 470 8.37 41.25 -15.78
CA VAL A 470 9.60 40.56 -16.20
C VAL A 470 9.99 39.44 -15.24
N ILE A 471 9.93 39.69 -13.92
CA ILE A 471 10.22 38.67 -12.90
C ILE A 471 9.23 37.49 -12.98
N LEU A 472 7.93 37.77 -13.15
CA LEU A 472 6.91 36.72 -13.25
C LEU A 472 7.03 35.90 -14.55
N PHE A 473 7.36 36.51 -15.70
CA PHE A 473 7.66 35.78 -16.93
C PHE A 473 8.93 34.92 -16.82
N ALA A 474 9.98 35.42 -16.16
CA ALA A 474 11.20 34.66 -15.89
C ALA A 474 10.91 33.46 -14.96
N ALA A 475 10.10 33.64 -13.91
CA ALA A 475 9.68 32.57 -13.01
C ALA A 475 8.83 31.50 -13.73
N ALA A 476 7.85 31.91 -14.55
CA ALA A 476 7.04 30.98 -15.35
C ALA A 476 7.89 30.15 -16.31
N THR A 477 8.85 30.80 -17.00
CA THR A 477 9.78 30.12 -17.92
C THR A 477 10.72 29.17 -17.17
N GLY A 478 11.25 29.59 -16.01
CA GLY A 478 12.09 28.76 -15.16
C GLY A 478 11.37 27.51 -14.67
N MET A 479 10.13 27.64 -14.20
CA MET A 479 9.30 26.48 -13.82
C MET A 479 9.02 25.57 -15.01
N MET A 480 8.73 26.11 -16.20
CA MET A 480 8.51 25.30 -17.42
C MET A 480 9.76 24.49 -17.83
N LEU A 481 10.95 25.06 -17.65
CA LEU A 481 12.22 24.35 -17.89
C LEU A 481 12.47 23.27 -16.84
N ILE A 482 12.14 23.53 -15.57
CA ILE A 482 12.24 22.55 -14.47
C ILE A 482 11.27 21.38 -14.68
N THR A 483 10.01 21.63 -15.02
CA THR A 483 9.04 20.55 -15.29
C THR A 483 9.41 19.74 -16.54
N SER A 484 9.94 20.38 -17.57
CA SER A 484 10.50 19.70 -18.75
C SER A 484 11.78 18.88 -18.46
N LYS A 485 12.42 19.06 -17.30
CA LYS A 485 13.62 18.32 -16.87
C LYS A 485 13.32 17.23 -15.83
N ILE A 486 12.31 17.44 -14.98
CA ILE A 486 11.86 16.50 -13.94
C ILE A 486 10.80 15.52 -14.49
N GLN A 487 10.32 15.70 -15.73
CA GLN A 487 9.33 14.82 -16.36
C GLN A 487 9.74 13.32 -16.31
N PRO A 488 8.91 12.41 -15.75
CA PRO A 488 9.28 11.01 -15.49
C PRO A 488 9.78 10.20 -16.70
N SER A 489 9.45 10.62 -17.92
CA SER A 489 9.89 9.98 -19.17
C SER A 489 11.39 10.04 -19.45
N GLN A 490 12.19 10.74 -18.65
CA GLN A 490 13.65 10.67 -18.70
C GLN A 490 14.21 9.65 -17.70
N LEU A 491 13.58 9.49 -16.52
CA LEU A 491 13.96 8.49 -15.53
C LEU A 491 13.73 7.06 -16.05
N SER A 492 12.59 6.80 -16.70
CA SER A 492 12.34 5.51 -17.35
C SER A 492 13.30 5.20 -18.50
N MET A 493 13.88 6.23 -19.14
CA MET A 493 14.88 6.07 -20.18
C MET A 493 16.28 5.74 -19.61
N CYS A 494 16.60 6.22 -18.40
CA CYS A 494 17.78 5.78 -17.65
C CYS A 494 17.64 4.32 -17.19
N MET A 495 16.46 3.91 -16.70
CA MET A 495 16.18 2.51 -16.33
C MET A 495 16.33 1.56 -17.53
N HIS A 496 15.77 1.91 -18.70
CA HIS A 496 15.98 1.15 -19.93
C HIS A 496 17.46 0.96 -20.32
N HIS A 497 18.35 1.86 -19.91
CA HIS A 497 19.79 1.73 -20.17
C HIS A 497 20.52 0.77 -19.20
N MET A 498 19.96 0.51 -18.02
CA MET A 498 20.39 -0.57 -17.11
C MET A 498 19.82 -1.93 -17.56
N ASP A 499 18.52 -2.01 -17.84
CA ASP A 499 17.83 -3.27 -18.15
C ASP A 499 18.41 -3.95 -19.39
N THR A 500 18.71 -3.17 -20.44
CA THR A 500 19.30 -3.68 -21.68
C THR A 500 20.71 -4.23 -21.48
N TYR A 501 21.50 -3.65 -20.56
CA TYR A 501 22.80 -4.19 -20.17
C TYR A 501 22.69 -5.50 -19.39
N THR A 502 21.66 -5.62 -18.55
CA THR A 502 21.41 -6.82 -17.73
C THR A 502 20.90 -7.99 -18.58
N LEU A 503 19.89 -7.75 -19.43
CA LEU A 503 19.36 -8.74 -20.37
C LEU A 503 20.44 -9.26 -21.34
N SER A 504 21.34 -8.39 -21.79
CA SER A 504 22.46 -8.78 -22.66
C SER A 504 23.48 -9.69 -21.98
N LYS A 505 23.59 -9.67 -20.65
CA LYS A 505 24.42 -10.62 -19.88
C LYS A 505 23.70 -11.95 -19.62
N CYS A 506 22.38 -11.93 -19.42
CA CYS A 506 21.59 -13.14 -19.20
C CYS A 506 21.47 -14.01 -20.46
N PHE A 507 21.36 -13.40 -21.64
CA PHE A 507 21.42 -14.11 -22.93
C PHE A 507 22.83 -14.05 -23.51
N GLY A 508 23.66 -15.05 -23.19
CA GLY A 508 25.08 -15.14 -23.57
C GLY A 508 25.34 -15.14 -25.09
N CYS A 509 25.32 -13.94 -25.68
CA CYS A 509 25.41 -13.74 -27.12
C CYS A 509 26.86 -13.83 -27.61
N ARG A 510 27.25 -14.99 -28.13
CA ARG A 510 28.54 -15.13 -28.84
C ARG A 510 28.45 -14.37 -30.16
N HIS A 511 29.08 -13.20 -30.24
CA HIS A 511 29.46 -12.63 -31.53
C HIS A 511 30.52 -13.52 -32.18
N SER A 512 30.11 -14.37 -33.12
CA SER A 512 31.02 -14.95 -34.09
C SER A 512 31.39 -13.89 -35.12
N HIS A 513 32.68 -13.52 -35.18
CA HIS A 513 33.21 -12.81 -36.34
C HIS A 513 32.99 -13.67 -37.59
N TYR A 514 32.39 -13.07 -38.61
CA TYR A 514 32.66 -13.35 -40.01
C TYR A 514 32.82 -12.00 -40.74
N GLU A 515 33.52 -12.05 -41.87
CA GLU A 515 34.30 -10.96 -42.49
C GLU A 515 33.49 -9.70 -42.90
#